data_AF-A0A522FML8-F1
#
_entry.id   AF-A0A522FML8-F1
#
_cell.length_a   1.000
_cell.length_b   1.000
_cell.length_c   1.000
_cell.angle_alpha   90.00
_cell.angle_beta   90.00
_cell.angle_gamma   90.00
#
_symmetry.space_group_name_H-M   'P 1'
#
loop_
_entity.id
_entity.type
_entity.pdbx_description
1 polymer ?
#
loop_
_entity_poly.entity_id
_entity_poly.type
_entity_poly.pdbx_seq_one_letter_code
_entity_poly.pdbx_strand_id
1 'polypeptide(L)'
;MIINGREVQVYDNGGITNDRYTIVVDNSVYSMNKVPNHPAYGFNQYCGDEEQGYEWNEKWGEEVHDISALPEETVKAIIQRFENK
;
A
#
# COMPACT_ATOMS: atom_id res chain seq x y z
N MET A 1 9.95 -3.44 4.15
CA MET A 1 10.34 -4.77 3.61
C MET A 1 10.81 -4.65 2.16
N ILE A 2 11.48 -5.66 1.59
CA ILE A 2 11.92 -5.62 0.17
C ILE A 2 10.95 -6.41 -0.72
N ILE A 3 10.40 -5.76 -1.76
CA ILE A 3 9.54 -6.39 -2.78
C ILE A 3 10.11 -6.06 -4.15
N ASN A 4 10.42 -7.09 -4.94
CA ASN A 4 10.99 -6.95 -6.29
C ASN A 4 12.20 -5.98 -6.37
N GLY A 5 13.09 -6.04 -5.36
CA GLY A 5 14.30 -5.22 -5.28
C GLY A 5 14.09 -3.78 -4.78
N ARG A 6 12.87 -3.39 -4.39
CA ARG A 6 12.55 -2.06 -3.85
C ARG A 6 12.17 -2.14 -2.38
N GLU A 7 12.52 -1.10 -1.64
CA GLU A 7 12.00 -0.90 -0.30
C GLU A 7 10.54 -0.48 -0.37
N VAL A 8 9.70 -1.19 0.37
CA VAL A 8 8.25 -0.98 0.45
C VAL A 8 7.86 -1.03 1.92
N GLN A 9 7.14 -0.02 2.37
CA GLN A 9 6.43 -0.06 3.64
C GLN A 9 4.96 -0.30 3.35
N VAL A 10 4.33 -1.20 4.11
CA VAL A 10 2.89 -1.47 4.01
C VAL A 10 2.32 -1.37 5.41
N TYR A 11 1.26 -0.60 5.56
CA TYR A 11 0.52 -0.45 6.79
C TYR A 11 -0.87 -1.04 6.60
N ASP A 12 -1.32 -1.86 7.55
CA ASP A 12 -2.62 -2.51 7.55
C ASP A 12 -3.47 -1.98 8.71
N ASN A 13 -4.54 -1.25 8.37
CA ASN A 13 -5.48 -0.74 9.37
C ASN A 13 -6.52 -1.76 9.85
N GLY A 14 -6.36 -3.04 9.51
CA GLY A 14 -7.26 -4.12 9.94
C GLY A 14 -8.65 -4.06 9.30
N GLY A 15 -8.86 -3.22 8.29
CA GLY A 15 -10.16 -3.00 7.66
C GLY A 15 -11.05 -2.00 8.40
N ILE A 16 -10.46 -1.08 9.18
CA ILE A 16 -11.18 0.05 9.79
C ILE A 16 -11.81 0.93 8.69
N THR A 17 -11.16 1.06 7.55
CA THR A 17 -11.66 1.77 6.37
C THR A 17 -11.75 0.83 5.17
N ASN A 18 -12.38 1.29 4.08
CA ASN A 18 -12.39 0.56 2.81
C ASN A 18 -10.98 0.42 2.24
N ASP A 19 -10.16 1.47 2.35
CA ASP A 19 -8.76 1.47 1.93
C ASP A 19 -7.90 0.94 3.06
N ARG A 20 -7.87 -0.39 3.15
CA ARG A 20 -7.24 -1.14 4.24
C ARG A 20 -5.74 -0.90 4.31
N TYR A 21 -5.07 -0.86 3.16
CA TYR A 21 -3.62 -0.82 3.09
C TYR A 21 -3.14 0.58 2.71
N THR A 22 -2.12 1.06 3.41
CA THR A 22 -1.32 2.20 2.96
C THR A 22 0.06 1.68 2.56
N ILE A 23 0.52 2.05 1.37
CA ILE A 23 1.77 1.56 0.79
C ILE A 23 2.67 2.75 0.51
N VAL A 24 3.91 2.69 0.98
CA VAL A 24 4.93 3.71 0.72
C VAL A 24 6.03 3.10 -0.14
N VAL A 25 6.33 3.74 -1.26
CA VAL A 25 7.37 3.33 -2.22
C VAL A 25 8.05 4.58 -2.76
N ASP A 26 9.37 4.68 -2.62
CA ASP A 26 10.15 5.82 -3.10
C ASP A 26 9.57 7.18 -2.62
N ASN A 27 9.22 7.28 -1.33
CA ASN A 27 8.52 8.42 -0.68
C ASN A 27 7.08 8.69 -1.17
N SER A 28 6.57 7.97 -2.18
CA SER A 28 5.18 8.10 -2.63
C SER A 28 4.24 7.21 -1.83
N VAL A 29 3.13 7.78 -1.40
CA VAL A 29 2.10 7.13 -0.59
C VAL A 29 0.91 6.75 -1.46
N TYR A 30 0.45 5.52 -1.28
CA TYR A 30 -0.69 4.96 -1.98
C TYR A 30 -1.70 4.33 -1.02
N SER A 31 -2.99 4.51 -1.29
CA SER A 31 -4.07 3.81 -0.60
C SER A 31 -4.59 2.64 -1.42
N MET A 32 -4.94 1.54 -0.76
CA MET A 32 -5.41 0.35 -1.46
C MET A 32 -6.48 -0.42 -0.68
N ASN A 33 -7.55 -0.78 -1.39
CA ASN A 33 -8.59 -1.66 -0.88
C ASN A 33 -8.05 -3.10 -0.68
N LYS A 34 -8.69 -3.87 0.22
CA LYS A 34 -8.43 -5.30 0.39
C LYS A 34 -8.68 -6.14 -0.88
N VAL A 35 -9.48 -5.62 -1.81
CA VAL A 35 -9.73 -6.19 -3.15
C VAL A 35 -9.12 -5.23 -4.19
N PRO A 36 -7.79 -5.32 -4.43
CA PRO A 36 -7.05 -4.28 -5.15
C PRO A 36 -7.42 -4.13 -6.62
N ASN A 37 -7.98 -5.18 -7.24
CA ASN A 37 -8.39 -5.18 -8.65
C ASN A 37 -9.90 -4.97 -8.85
N HIS A 38 -10.62 -4.54 -7.81
CA HIS A 38 -12.04 -4.28 -7.92
C HIS A 38 -12.30 -2.98 -8.72
N PRO A 39 -13.15 -3.00 -9.76
CA PRO A 39 -13.32 -1.86 -10.67
C PRO A 39 -13.88 -0.60 -9.99
N ALA A 40 -14.60 -0.76 -8.87
CA ALA A 40 -15.21 0.38 -8.18
C ALA A 40 -14.30 1.09 -7.16
N TYR A 41 -13.17 0.50 -6.76
CA TYR A 41 -12.32 1.04 -5.68
C TYR A 41 -11.06 1.74 -6.18
N GLY A 42 -10.73 1.56 -7.46
CA GLY A 42 -9.47 2.04 -8.01
C GLY A 42 -8.28 1.20 -7.56
N PHE A 43 -7.21 1.30 -8.32
CA PHE A 43 -6.00 0.50 -8.13
C PHE A 43 -4.92 1.35 -7.45
N ASN A 44 -4.54 0.95 -6.24
CA ASN A 44 -3.38 1.44 -5.50
C ASN A 44 -3.23 2.98 -5.57
N GLN A 45 -4.27 3.71 -5.19
CA GLN A 45 -4.50 5.12 -5.53
C GLN A 45 -3.43 6.04 -4.93
N TYR A 46 -2.85 6.93 -5.74
CA TYR A 46 -1.85 7.88 -5.26
C TYR A 46 -2.48 8.91 -4.31
N CYS A 47 -1.90 9.06 -3.12
CA CYS A 47 -2.37 10.00 -2.11
C CYS A 47 -1.52 11.29 -2.11
N GLY A 48 -0.22 11.17 -2.34
CA GLY A 48 0.77 12.24 -2.21
C GLY A 48 2.14 11.65 -1.89
N ASP A 49 3.10 12.51 -1.58
CA ASP A 49 4.43 12.10 -1.13
C ASP A 49 4.63 12.44 0.35
N GLU A 50 5.46 11.66 1.06
CA GLU A 50 5.75 11.88 2.48
C GLU A 50 6.29 13.29 2.75
N GLU A 51 7.15 13.80 1.87
CA GLU A 51 7.72 15.17 1.93
C GLU A 51 6.66 16.28 1.82
N GLN A 52 5.45 15.95 1.35
CA GLN A 52 4.31 16.87 1.26
C GLN A 52 3.40 16.77 2.49
N GLY A 53 3.82 16.05 3.53
CA GLY A 53 3.07 15.86 4.77
C GLY A 53 2.18 14.62 4.80
N TYR A 54 2.33 13.69 3.84
CA TYR A 54 1.67 12.38 3.89
C TYR A 54 2.48 11.41 4.73
N GLU A 55 2.62 11.72 6.01
CA GLU A 55 3.39 10.92 6.96
C GLU A 55 2.50 9.90 7.69
N TRP A 56 3.14 8.89 8.27
CA TRP A 56 2.45 7.88 9.08
C TRP A 56 1.60 8.51 10.18
N ASN A 57 0.42 7.94 10.38
CA ASN A 57 -0.47 8.25 11.50
C ASN A 57 -1.24 7.00 11.91
N GLU A 58 -1.89 7.06 13.07
CA GLU A 58 -2.62 5.92 13.66
C GLU A 58 -3.67 5.29 12.73
N LYS A 59 -4.21 6.03 11.75
CA LYS A 59 -5.22 5.51 10.81
C LYS A 59 -4.64 4.61 9.73
N TRP A 60 -3.33 4.70 9.48
CA TRP A 60 -2.64 3.81 8.54
C TRP A 60 -2.56 2.38 9.10
N GLY A 61 -2.58 2.25 10.43
CA GLY A 61 -2.53 0.97 11.12
C GLY A 61 -1.10 0.51 11.39
N GLU A 62 -0.98 -0.81 11.56
CA GLU A 62 0.27 -1.47 11.94
C GLU A 62 1.14 -1.71 10.72
N GLU A 63 2.44 -1.52 10.85
CA GLU A 63 3.39 -1.83 9.79
C GLU A 63 3.50 -3.35 9.60
N VAL A 64 3.36 -3.80 8.36
CA VAL A 64 3.56 -5.19 7.96
C VAL A 64 5.04 -5.38 7.61
N HIS A 65 5.76 -6.12 8.44
CA HIS A 65 7.20 -6.36 8.24
C HIS A 65 7.52 -7.62 7.41
N ASP A 66 6.55 -8.52 7.22
CA ASP A 66 6.71 -9.77 6.44
C ASP A 66 5.72 -9.82 5.27
N ILE A 67 6.26 -9.94 4.05
CA ILE A 67 5.48 -10.04 2.82
C ILE A 67 4.53 -11.24 2.82
N SER A 68 4.90 -12.33 3.51
CA SER A 68 4.07 -13.53 3.60
C SER A 68 2.78 -13.33 4.40
N ALA A 69 2.71 -12.26 5.20
CA ALA A 69 1.51 -11.87 5.93
C ALA A 69 0.48 -11.16 5.04
N LEU A 70 0.87 -10.71 3.84
CA LEU A 70 -0.03 -10.06 2.89
C LEU A 70 -0.76 -11.08 2.02
N PRO A 71 -2.04 -10.84 1.68
CA PRO A 71 -2.71 -11.64 0.66
C PRO A 71 -1.96 -11.59 -0.67
N GLU A 72 -1.94 -12.71 -1.40
CA GLU A 72 -1.25 -12.83 -2.70
C GLU A 72 -1.62 -11.70 -3.68
N GLU A 73 -2.92 -11.38 -3.78
CA GLU A 73 -3.42 -10.33 -4.66
C GLU A 73 -2.96 -8.93 -4.24
N THR A 74 -2.72 -8.69 -2.94
CA THR A 74 -2.16 -7.44 -2.42
C THR A 74 -0.71 -7.29 -2.87
N VAL A 75 0.08 -8.36 -2.78
CA VAL A 75 1.48 -8.37 -3.24
C VAL A 75 1.56 -8.15 -4.75
N LYS A 76 0.72 -8.84 -5.54
CA LYS A 76 0.65 -8.65 -6.99
C LYS A 76 0.32 -7.20 -7.37
N ALA A 77 -0.63 -6.58 -6.67
CA ALA A 77 -1.00 -5.18 -6.92
C ALA A 77 0.12 -4.18 -6.60
N ILE A 78 0.90 -4.44 -5.55
CA ILE A 78 2.09 -3.64 -5.25
C ILE A 78 3.13 -3.78 -6.36
N ILE A 79 3.41 -5.01 -6.81
CA ILE A 79 4.36 -5.26 -7.90
C ILE A 79 3.91 -4.61 -9.20
N GLN A 80 2.63 -4.75 -9.57
CA GLN A 80 2.06 -4.14 -10.76
C GLN A 80 2.16 -2.60 -10.75
N ARG A 81 2.18 -1.97 -9.56
CA ARG A 81 2.42 -0.52 -9.45
C ARG A 81 3.83 -0.13 -9.88
N PHE A 82 4.84 -1.00 -9.73
CA PHE A 82 6.21 -0.70 -10.18
C PHE A 82 6.34 -0.73 -11.70
N GLU A 83 5.52 -1.53 -12.38
CA GLU A 83 5.56 -1.73 -13.83
C GLU A 83 4.78 -0.66 -14.61
N ASN A 84 3.82 -0.01 -13.97
CA ASN A 84 2.96 1.01 -14.59
C ASN A 84 3.40 2.47 -14.31
N LYS A 85 4.67 2.69 -13.92
CA LYS A 85 5.25 4.04 -13.77
C LYS A 85 5.87 4.52 -15.09
#